data_AF-A0A6P4EIZ2-F1
#
_entry.id   AF-A0A6P4EIZ2-F1
#
_cell.length_a   1.000
_cell.length_b   1.000
_cell.length_c   1.000
_cell.angle_alpha   90.00
_cell.angle_beta   90.00
_cell.angle_gamma   90.00
#
_symmetry.space_group_name_H-M   'P 1'
#
loop_
_entity.id
_entity.type
_entity.pdbx_description
1 polymer ?
#
loop_
_entity_poly.entity_id
_entity_poly.type
_entity_poly.pdbx_seq_one_letter_code
_entity_poly.pdbx_strand_id
1 'polypeptide(L)'
;FVFRFQTNPAHVMSCMRSVDAKTISVQQWNSYSGILSFPSAPTIDGAFLPADPMTLMKTADLKDYDILMGNVRDEGTYFLLYDFIDYFDKDDATALPRDKYLEIMNNIFGKATQAEREAIIFQYTSWEGNPGYQNQQQIGRAVGDHFFTCPTNEYAQALAERGASVHYYYFTHVSTTTGVSTVAVKGRERTARLAAIKYFSGSDT
;
A
#
# COMPACT_ATOMS: atom_id res chain seq x y z
N PHE A 1 11.80 -12.57 -8.37
CA PHE A 1 11.52 -13.31 -9.62
C PHE A 1 12.80 -13.38 -10.44
N VAL A 2 13.37 -14.56 -10.66
CA VAL A 2 14.53 -14.75 -11.55
C VAL A 2 14.05 -15.55 -12.76
N PHE A 3 14.00 -14.91 -13.93
CA PHE A 3 13.68 -15.61 -15.19
C PHE A 3 14.88 -16.47 -15.58
N ARG A 4 14.80 -17.79 -15.36
CA ARG A 4 15.80 -18.75 -15.85
C ARG A 4 15.30 -19.32 -17.17
N PHE A 5 15.71 -18.72 -18.29
CA PHE A 5 15.36 -19.23 -19.62
C PHE A 5 16.20 -20.47 -19.93
N GLN A 6 15.55 -21.64 -20.03
CA GLN A 6 16.22 -22.93 -20.28
C GLN A 6 16.68 -23.11 -21.74
N THR A 7 16.27 -22.26 -22.68
CA THR A 7 16.72 -22.31 -24.08
C THR A 7 17.11 -20.92 -24.59
N ASN A 8 18.32 -20.83 -25.17
CA ASN A 8 18.95 -19.65 -25.79
C ASN A 8 18.48 -18.26 -25.28
N PRO A 9 18.98 -17.80 -24.12
CA PRO A 9 18.59 -16.52 -23.52
C PRO A 9 18.79 -15.30 -24.43
N ALA A 10 19.81 -15.32 -25.29
CA ALA A 10 20.08 -14.23 -26.23
C ALA A 10 18.93 -14.06 -27.24
N HIS A 11 18.41 -15.18 -27.76
CA HIS A 11 17.25 -15.17 -28.66
C HIS A 11 15.99 -14.63 -27.95
N VAL A 12 15.74 -15.08 -26.72
CA VAL A 12 14.60 -14.58 -25.91
C VAL A 12 14.71 -13.08 -25.68
N MET A 13 15.88 -12.58 -25.29
CA MET A 13 16.07 -11.13 -25.07
C MET A 13 15.96 -10.32 -26.36
N SER A 14 16.42 -10.85 -27.50
CA SER A 14 16.21 -10.22 -28.80
C SER A 14 14.72 -10.12 -29.13
N CYS A 15 13.96 -11.19 -28.91
CA CYS A 15 12.51 -11.21 -29.07
C CYS A 15 11.85 -10.15 -28.16
N MET A 16 12.16 -10.15 -26.86
CA MET A 16 11.61 -9.17 -25.91
C MET A 16 11.91 -7.71 -26.29
N ARG A 17 13.09 -7.42 -26.85
CA ARG A 17 13.45 -6.07 -27.32
C ARG A 17 12.76 -5.65 -28.62
N SER A 18 12.28 -6.62 -29.42
CA SER A 18 11.50 -6.34 -30.63
C SER A 18 10.00 -6.15 -30.38
N VAL A 19 9.52 -6.48 -29.18
CA VAL A 19 8.11 -6.27 -28.80
C VAL A 19 7.85 -4.78 -28.57
N ASP A 20 6.73 -4.27 -29.10
CA ASP A 20 6.30 -2.90 -28.84
C ASP A 20 6.21 -2.62 -27.33
N ALA A 21 6.75 -1.47 -26.90
CA ALA A 21 6.74 -1.08 -25.49
C ALA A 21 5.32 -1.05 -24.90
N LYS A 22 4.30 -0.70 -25.71
CA LYS A 22 2.90 -0.71 -25.29
C LYS A 22 2.42 -2.12 -24.93
N THR A 23 2.86 -3.13 -25.68
CA THR A 23 2.54 -4.53 -25.40
C THR A 23 3.12 -4.95 -24.05
N ILE A 24 4.39 -4.66 -23.79
CA ILE A 24 5.01 -4.95 -22.47
C ILE A 24 4.28 -4.19 -21.36
N SER A 25 3.97 -2.90 -21.59
CA SER A 25 3.27 -2.03 -20.64
C SER A 25 1.92 -2.59 -20.19
N VAL A 26 1.18 -3.26 -21.07
CA VAL A 26 -0.11 -3.89 -20.77
C VAL A 26 0.08 -5.30 -20.20
N GLN A 27 0.88 -6.14 -20.85
CA GLN A 27 0.99 -7.57 -20.52
C GLN A 27 1.64 -7.84 -19.15
N GLN A 28 2.47 -6.92 -18.64
CA GLN A 28 3.03 -7.05 -17.28
C GLN A 28 1.94 -7.15 -16.19
N TRP A 29 0.78 -6.53 -16.42
CA TRP A 29 -0.33 -6.53 -15.46
C TRP A 29 -1.03 -7.87 -15.33
N ASN A 30 -0.83 -8.82 -16.25
CA ASN A 30 -1.36 -10.17 -16.12
C ASN A 30 -0.77 -10.93 -14.90
N SER A 31 0.37 -10.48 -14.39
CA SER A 31 0.99 -11.03 -13.18
C SER A 31 0.52 -10.34 -11.89
N TYR A 32 -0.35 -9.32 -11.98
CA TYR A 32 -0.96 -8.68 -10.81
C TYR A 32 -2.10 -9.56 -10.31
N SER A 33 -1.96 -10.11 -9.10
CA SER A 33 -2.89 -11.13 -8.58
C SER A 33 -3.46 -10.82 -7.20
N GLY A 34 -3.18 -9.64 -6.64
CA GLY A 34 -3.67 -9.23 -5.33
C GLY A 34 -3.35 -7.77 -5.04
N ILE A 35 -4.17 -7.15 -4.19
CA ILE A 35 -4.04 -5.74 -3.81
C ILE A 35 -2.60 -5.40 -3.43
N LEU A 36 -2.08 -4.31 -4.02
CA LEU A 36 -0.73 -3.78 -3.73
C LEU A 36 0.43 -4.76 -4.00
N SER A 37 0.19 -5.87 -4.71
CA SER A 37 1.21 -6.87 -5.08
C SER A 37 1.66 -6.66 -6.54
N PHE A 38 2.35 -5.55 -6.80
CA PHE A 38 2.80 -5.19 -8.15
C PHE A 38 3.85 -6.18 -8.71
N PRO A 39 3.85 -6.41 -10.04
CA PRO A 39 4.78 -7.34 -10.68
C PRO A 39 6.23 -6.85 -10.71
N SER A 40 6.46 -5.57 -10.43
CA SER A 40 7.78 -4.95 -10.37
C SER A 40 7.98 -4.26 -9.02
N ALA A 41 9.04 -4.66 -8.31
CA ALA A 41 9.46 -4.12 -7.02
C ALA A 41 10.99 -4.24 -6.91
N PRO A 42 11.64 -3.49 -6.00
CA PRO A 42 13.06 -3.71 -5.67
C PRO A 42 13.32 -5.20 -5.44
N THR A 43 14.19 -5.78 -6.28
CA THR A 43 14.48 -7.22 -6.27
C THR A 43 15.84 -7.43 -5.62
N ILE A 44 15.93 -8.35 -4.67
CA ILE A 44 17.20 -8.75 -4.07
C ILE A 44 18.06 -9.37 -5.17
N ASP A 45 19.06 -8.63 -5.63
CA ASP A 45 19.88 -8.95 -6.81
C ASP A 45 21.35 -9.21 -6.45
N GLY A 46 21.74 -9.01 -5.19
CA GLY A 46 23.14 -9.14 -4.76
C GLY A 46 24.02 -7.97 -5.21
N ALA A 47 23.44 -6.94 -5.83
CA ALA A 47 24.13 -5.77 -6.36
C ALA A 47 23.55 -4.48 -5.77
N PHE A 48 22.47 -3.95 -6.34
CA PHE A 48 21.83 -2.74 -5.82
C PHE A 48 21.12 -3.00 -4.49
N LEU A 49 20.38 -4.11 -4.40
CA LEU A 49 19.76 -4.58 -3.17
C LEU A 49 20.39 -5.92 -2.78
N PRO A 50 21.48 -5.90 -1.97
CA PRO A 50 22.28 -7.09 -1.72
C PRO A 50 21.60 -8.14 -0.81
N ALA A 51 20.67 -7.72 0.03
CA ALA A 51 19.91 -8.61 0.92
C ALA A 51 18.54 -8.01 1.26
N ASP A 52 17.74 -8.74 2.04
CA ASP A 52 16.49 -8.25 2.59
C ASP A 52 16.69 -6.94 3.42
N PRO A 53 15.84 -5.92 3.26
CA PRO A 53 16.03 -4.62 3.93
C PRO A 53 16.17 -4.69 5.45
N MET A 54 15.38 -5.56 6.11
CA MET A 54 15.45 -5.71 7.57
C MET A 54 16.69 -6.49 8.02
N THR A 55 17.28 -7.28 7.13
CA THR A 55 18.59 -7.89 7.38
C THR A 55 19.71 -6.85 7.26
N LEU A 56 19.66 -5.98 6.26
CA LEU A 56 20.65 -4.90 6.08
C LEU A 56 20.65 -3.92 7.27
N MET A 57 19.47 -3.64 7.82
CA MET A 57 19.33 -2.73 8.97
C MET A 57 20.07 -3.24 10.22
N LYS A 58 20.26 -4.55 10.40
CA LYS A 58 20.93 -5.12 11.58
C LYS A 58 22.39 -4.70 11.72
N THR A 59 23.04 -4.36 10.62
CA THR A 59 24.47 -4.00 10.58
C THR A 59 24.71 -2.55 10.14
N ALA A 60 23.64 -1.81 9.81
CA ALA A 60 23.76 -0.42 9.39
C ALA A 60 24.22 0.47 10.56
N ASP A 61 25.10 1.44 10.27
CA ASP A 61 25.45 2.55 11.17
C ASP A 61 24.99 3.84 10.49
N LEU A 62 23.98 4.50 11.08
CA LEU A 62 23.26 5.60 10.45
C LEU A 62 23.36 6.91 11.25
N LYS A 63 24.38 7.05 12.10
CA LYS A 63 24.58 8.23 12.98
C LYS A 63 24.53 9.58 12.28
N ASP A 64 24.97 9.63 11.02
CA ASP A 64 25.06 10.86 10.23
C ASP A 64 23.84 11.04 9.30
N TYR A 65 22.76 10.28 9.49
CA TYR A 65 21.56 10.35 8.66
C TYR A 65 20.43 11.07 9.40
N ASP A 66 19.93 12.14 8.79
CA ASP A 66 18.68 12.80 9.16
C ASP A 66 17.54 12.31 8.25
N ILE A 67 16.46 11.81 8.84
CA ILE A 67 15.34 11.20 8.11
C ILE A 67 14.02 11.84 8.55
N LEU A 68 13.32 12.45 7.59
CA LEU A 68 11.92 12.85 7.74
C LEU A 68 11.04 11.84 7.00
N MET A 69 10.12 11.21 7.72
CA MET A 69 9.19 10.23 7.16
C MET A 69 7.82 10.30 7.84
N GLY A 70 6.82 9.66 7.27
CA GLY A 70 5.47 9.71 7.82
C GLY A 70 4.42 9.10 6.92
N ASN A 71 3.17 9.19 7.37
CA ASN A 71 2.01 8.64 6.66
C ASN A 71 0.87 9.64 6.61
N VAL A 72 -0.11 9.36 5.75
CA VAL A 72 -1.42 10.03 5.78
C VAL A 72 -2.43 9.24 6.59
N ARG A 73 -3.54 9.88 6.98
CA ARG A 73 -4.59 9.24 7.79
C ARG A 73 -5.22 8.01 7.14
N ASP A 74 -5.46 8.06 5.83
CA ASP A 74 -6.33 7.13 5.11
C ASP A 74 -5.59 6.41 3.95
N GLU A 75 -4.35 5.94 4.18
CA GLU A 75 -3.43 5.36 3.17
C GLU A 75 -4.07 4.29 2.26
N GLY A 76 -4.85 3.37 2.84
CA GLY A 76 -5.40 2.21 2.12
C GLY A 76 -6.65 2.50 1.28
N THR A 77 -7.27 3.68 1.44
CA THR A 77 -8.61 3.92 0.92
C THR A 77 -8.68 4.04 -0.59
N TYR A 78 -7.63 4.59 -1.21
CA TYR A 78 -7.51 4.67 -2.66
C TYR A 78 -7.39 3.26 -3.26
N PHE A 79 -6.48 2.43 -2.76
CA PHE A 79 -6.24 1.09 -3.29
C PHE A 79 -7.44 0.16 -3.08
N LEU A 80 -8.10 0.28 -1.91
CA LEU A 80 -9.33 -0.45 -1.64
C LEU A 80 -10.43 -0.14 -2.66
N LEU A 81 -10.62 1.12 -3.06
CA LEU A 81 -11.61 1.47 -4.09
C LEU A 81 -11.28 0.81 -5.43
N TYR A 82 -10.01 0.87 -5.88
CA TYR A 82 -9.66 0.41 -7.23
C TYR A 82 -9.65 -1.12 -7.37
N ASP A 83 -9.14 -1.84 -6.38
CA ASP A 83 -9.09 -3.31 -6.44
C ASP A 83 -10.45 -3.97 -6.10
N PHE A 84 -11.36 -3.24 -5.45
CA PHE A 84 -12.69 -3.72 -5.06
C PHE A 84 -13.80 -2.78 -5.54
N ILE A 85 -13.67 -2.25 -6.77
CA ILE A 85 -14.59 -1.25 -7.33
C ILE A 85 -16.04 -1.76 -7.46
N ASP A 86 -16.23 -3.08 -7.58
CA ASP A 86 -17.56 -3.71 -7.59
C ASP A 86 -18.30 -3.57 -6.25
N TYR A 87 -17.58 -3.27 -5.16
CA TYR A 87 -18.12 -3.13 -3.81
C TYR A 87 -18.21 -1.68 -3.32
N PHE A 88 -17.42 -0.77 -3.89
CA PHE A 88 -17.25 0.58 -3.36
C PHE A 88 -17.55 1.65 -4.40
N ASP A 89 -18.33 2.65 -3.97
CA ASP A 89 -18.58 3.83 -4.79
C ASP A 89 -17.48 4.89 -4.57
N LYS A 90 -17.19 5.63 -5.63
CA LYS A 90 -16.20 6.73 -5.61
C LYS A 90 -16.74 7.94 -4.84
N ASP A 91 -18.03 8.21 -4.95
CA ASP A 91 -18.67 9.46 -4.56
C ASP A 91 -19.50 9.32 -3.27
N ASP A 92 -20.01 8.11 -2.99
CA ASP A 92 -20.80 7.80 -1.80
C ASP A 92 -20.22 6.66 -0.94
N ALA A 93 -20.63 6.64 0.33
CA ALA A 93 -20.24 5.59 1.27
C ALA A 93 -21.01 4.30 1.00
N THR A 94 -20.33 3.15 1.08
CA THR A 94 -21.00 1.85 1.01
C THR A 94 -21.31 1.35 2.42
N ALA A 95 -22.59 1.11 2.70
CA ALA A 95 -22.99 0.37 3.90
C ALA A 95 -22.68 -1.12 3.69
N LEU A 96 -21.46 -1.55 4.02
CA LEU A 96 -20.95 -2.88 3.70
C LEU A 96 -21.43 -3.94 4.71
N PRO A 97 -22.19 -4.96 4.28
CA PRO A 97 -22.62 -6.07 5.13
C PRO A 97 -21.45 -6.90 5.68
N ARG A 98 -21.68 -7.65 6.77
CA ARG A 98 -20.63 -8.41 7.46
C ARG A 98 -20.06 -9.56 6.63
N ASP A 99 -20.88 -10.27 5.87
CA ASP A 99 -20.47 -11.31 4.95
C ASP A 99 -19.52 -10.76 3.86
N LYS A 100 -19.85 -9.60 3.29
CA LYS A 100 -18.98 -8.91 2.33
C LYS A 100 -17.70 -8.36 2.96
N TYR A 101 -17.76 -7.88 4.20
CA TYR A 101 -16.55 -7.56 4.96
C TYR A 101 -15.61 -8.76 5.10
N LEU A 102 -16.15 -9.93 5.47
CA LEU A 102 -15.36 -11.16 5.62
C LEU A 102 -14.81 -11.63 4.27
N GLU A 103 -15.59 -11.53 3.20
CA GLU A 103 -15.16 -11.87 1.84
C GLU A 103 -13.94 -11.03 1.43
N ILE A 104 -14.03 -9.70 1.58
CA ILE A 104 -12.96 -8.77 1.21
C ILE A 104 -11.72 -9.00 2.08
N MET A 105 -11.87 -9.10 3.41
CA MET A 105 -10.74 -9.32 4.32
C MET A 105 -10.04 -10.66 4.06
N ASN A 106 -10.79 -11.73 3.79
CA ASN A 106 -10.21 -13.03 3.43
C ASN A 106 -9.53 -13.01 2.06
N ASN A 107 -10.00 -12.21 1.12
CA ASN A 107 -9.33 -12.01 -0.16
C ASN A 107 -7.99 -11.27 0.02
N ILE A 108 -8.01 -10.10 0.67
CA ILE A 108 -6.84 -9.25 0.88
C ILE A 108 -5.74 -10.01 1.62
N PHE A 109 -6.09 -10.70 2.71
CA PHE A 109 -5.14 -11.41 3.57
C PHE A 109 -5.07 -12.91 3.27
N GLY A 110 -5.51 -13.36 2.10
CA GLY A 110 -5.60 -14.79 1.76
C GLY A 110 -4.27 -15.55 1.76
N LYS A 111 -3.14 -14.84 1.66
CA LYS A 111 -1.79 -15.41 1.77
C LYS A 111 -1.33 -15.61 3.22
N ALA A 112 -1.99 -14.98 4.19
CA ALA A 112 -1.71 -15.16 5.61
C ALA A 112 -2.34 -16.46 6.15
N THR A 113 -1.79 -16.97 7.24
CA THR A 113 -2.33 -18.16 7.92
C THR A 113 -3.76 -17.90 8.41
N GLN A 114 -4.52 -18.96 8.67
CA GLN A 114 -5.87 -18.81 9.20
C GLN A 114 -5.90 -18.07 10.54
N ALA A 115 -4.95 -18.37 11.44
CA ALA A 115 -4.86 -17.73 12.74
C ALA A 115 -4.58 -16.21 12.62
N GLU A 116 -3.67 -15.82 11.74
CA GLU A 116 -3.40 -14.40 11.45
C GLU A 116 -4.63 -13.73 10.85
N ARG A 117 -5.30 -14.36 9.89
CA ARG A 117 -6.52 -13.81 9.28
C ARG A 117 -7.63 -13.61 10.29
N GLU A 118 -7.87 -14.57 11.17
CA GLU A 118 -8.88 -14.45 12.23
C GLU A 118 -8.52 -13.33 13.22
N ALA A 119 -7.26 -13.20 13.59
CA ALA A 119 -6.77 -12.11 14.44
C ALA A 119 -6.95 -10.74 13.77
N ILE A 120 -6.61 -10.61 12.48
CA ILE A 120 -6.80 -9.38 11.70
C ILE A 120 -8.30 -9.04 11.60
N ILE A 121 -9.13 -10.03 11.25
CA ILE A 121 -10.59 -9.85 11.16
C ILE A 121 -11.15 -9.37 12.50
N PHE A 122 -10.71 -9.96 13.60
CA PHE A 122 -11.12 -9.56 14.95
C PHE A 122 -10.66 -8.12 15.25
N GLN A 123 -9.38 -7.81 15.06
CA GLN A 123 -8.80 -6.49 15.33
C GLN A 123 -9.54 -5.35 14.61
N TYR A 124 -9.99 -5.59 13.38
CA TYR A 124 -10.68 -4.59 12.56
C TYR A 124 -12.21 -4.76 12.53
N THR A 125 -12.78 -5.62 13.36
CA THR A 125 -14.24 -5.66 13.53
C THR A 125 -14.68 -4.43 14.33
N SER A 126 -15.65 -3.68 13.81
CA SER A 126 -16.23 -2.56 14.56
C SER A 126 -17.45 -3.04 15.35
N TRP A 127 -17.43 -2.83 16.67
CA TRP A 127 -18.56 -3.13 17.57
C TRP A 127 -19.43 -1.90 17.88
N GLU A 128 -19.02 -0.71 17.45
CA GLU A 128 -19.69 0.56 17.73
C GLU A 128 -19.99 1.34 16.44
N GLY A 129 -21.03 2.17 16.47
CA GLY A 129 -21.42 3.00 15.34
C GLY A 129 -22.28 2.27 14.29
N ASN A 130 -22.44 2.90 13.11
CA ASN A 130 -23.24 2.30 12.03
C ASN A 130 -22.48 1.12 11.40
N PRO A 131 -22.96 -0.13 11.51
CA PRO A 131 -22.20 -1.32 11.17
C PRO A 131 -21.70 -1.33 9.71
N GLY A 132 -22.52 -0.89 8.77
CA GLY A 132 -22.19 -0.93 7.35
C GLY A 132 -21.04 0.01 6.98
N TYR A 133 -21.17 1.28 7.34
CA TYR A 133 -20.14 2.29 7.02
C TYR A 133 -18.84 2.08 7.79
N GLN A 134 -18.93 1.55 9.02
CA GLN A 134 -17.74 1.22 9.80
C GLN A 134 -16.97 0.06 9.19
N ASN A 135 -17.65 -0.97 8.66
CA ASN A 135 -16.97 -2.07 7.97
C ASN A 135 -16.11 -1.58 6.80
N GLN A 136 -16.64 -0.71 5.92
CA GLN A 136 -15.85 -0.10 4.85
C GLN A 136 -14.64 0.67 5.40
N GLN A 137 -14.84 1.47 6.46
CA GLN A 137 -13.76 2.25 7.06
C GLN A 137 -12.68 1.34 7.65
N GLN A 138 -13.04 0.26 8.32
CA GLN A 138 -12.10 -0.65 8.96
C GLN A 138 -11.27 -1.44 7.96
N ILE A 139 -11.84 -1.86 6.82
CA ILE A 139 -11.04 -2.49 5.76
C ILE A 139 -10.00 -1.49 5.23
N GLY A 140 -10.39 -0.23 5.00
CA GLY A 140 -9.48 0.82 4.55
C GLY A 140 -8.33 1.07 5.55
N ARG A 141 -8.62 0.98 6.86
CA ARG A 141 -7.60 1.04 7.92
C ARG A 141 -6.70 -0.18 7.89
N ALA A 142 -7.25 -1.39 7.81
CA ALA A 142 -6.45 -2.62 7.75
C ALA A 142 -5.46 -2.62 6.57
N VAL A 143 -5.91 -2.18 5.39
CA VAL A 143 -5.04 -2.02 4.21
C VAL A 143 -3.99 -0.93 4.46
N GLY A 144 -4.39 0.25 4.94
CA GLY A 144 -3.47 1.36 5.20
C GLY A 144 -2.40 1.02 6.23
N ASP A 145 -2.79 0.36 7.31
CA ASP A 145 -1.92 -0.04 8.40
C ASP A 145 -0.94 -1.12 7.93
N HIS A 146 -1.43 -2.20 7.32
CA HIS A 146 -0.59 -3.33 6.92
C HIS A 146 0.41 -2.97 5.82
N PHE A 147 0.00 -2.20 4.80
CA PHE A 147 0.84 -1.95 3.63
C PHE A 147 1.68 -0.67 3.73
N PHE A 148 1.33 0.27 4.61
CA PHE A 148 2.02 1.56 4.69
C PHE A 148 2.37 1.95 6.12
N THR A 149 1.39 2.22 6.98
CA THR A 149 1.65 2.86 8.28
C THR A 149 2.52 2.02 9.19
N CYS A 150 2.18 0.74 9.40
CA CYS A 150 2.94 -0.13 10.29
C CYS A 150 4.34 -0.47 9.74
N PRO A 151 4.53 -0.82 8.44
CA PRO A 151 5.87 -1.00 7.89
C PRO A 151 6.73 0.27 7.98
N THR A 152 6.14 1.45 7.72
CA THR A 152 6.85 2.74 7.86
C THR A 152 7.26 2.97 9.31
N ASN A 153 6.38 2.63 10.27
CA ASN A 153 6.65 2.76 11.69
C ASN A 153 7.75 1.81 12.17
N GLU A 154 7.70 0.53 11.77
CA GLU A 154 8.74 -0.46 12.06
C GLU A 154 10.10 -0.02 11.51
N TYR A 155 10.12 0.47 10.26
CA TYR A 155 11.35 0.94 9.65
C TYR A 155 11.89 2.21 10.32
N ALA A 156 11.02 3.14 10.72
CA ALA A 156 11.42 4.34 11.47
C ALA A 156 12.09 3.99 12.82
N GLN A 157 11.53 3.02 13.55
CA GLN A 157 12.12 2.53 14.79
C GLN A 157 13.49 1.90 14.52
N ALA A 158 13.58 1.02 13.52
CA ALA A 158 14.83 0.36 13.18
C ALA A 158 15.92 1.36 12.74
N LEU A 159 15.57 2.42 12.00
CA LEU A 159 16.48 3.51 11.63
C LEU A 159 17.01 4.25 12.86
N ALA A 160 16.12 4.62 13.79
CA ALA A 160 16.49 5.32 15.03
C ALA A 160 17.40 4.46 15.91
N GLU A 161 17.13 3.15 16.01
CA GLU A 161 18.00 2.20 16.72
C GLU A 161 19.41 2.10 16.13
N ARG A 162 19.58 2.41 14.83
CA ARG A 162 20.89 2.47 14.16
C ARG A 162 21.56 3.84 14.22
N GLY A 163 20.99 4.76 14.99
CA GLY A 163 21.57 6.08 15.26
C GLY A 163 21.10 7.18 14.32
N ALA A 164 20.19 6.90 13.37
CA ALA A 164 19.62 7.96 12.54
C ALA A 164 18.78 8.93 13.37
N SER A 165 18.83 10.21 13.01
CA SER A 165 17.97 11.27 13.53
C SER A 165 16.63 11.22 12.78
N VAL A 166 15.64 10.54 13.37
CA VAL A 166 14.34 10.28 12.73
C VAL A 166 13.27 11.23 13.24
N HIS A 167 12.66 11.98 12.33
CA HIS A 167 11.47 12.78 12.56
C HIS A 167 10.26 12.16 11.85
N TYR A 168 9.18 11.96 12.59
CA TYR A 168 7.98 11.31 12.08
C TYR A 168 6.79 12.28 12.02
N TYR A 169 6.12 12.35 10.87
CA TYR A 169 4.88 13.12 10.71
C TYR A 169 3.66 12.22 10.51
N TYR A 170 2.48 12.73 10.87
CA TYR A 170 1.20 12.11 10.53
C TYR A 170 0.25 13.16 9.97
N PHE A 171 -0.05 13.04 8.67
CA PHE A 171 -0.81 14.05 7.94
C PHE A 171 -2.31 13.71 7.93
N THR A 172 -3.11 14.55 8.58
CA THR A 172 -4.55 14.33 8.82
C THR A 172 -5.44 15.42 8.24
N HIS A 173 -4.85 16.47 7.66
CA HIS A 173 -5.59 17.52 6.99
C HIS A 173 -6.28 16.96 5.74
N VAL A 174 -7.46 17.47 5.44
CA VAL A 174 -8.15 17.17 4.19
C VAL A 174 -8.43 18.48 3.47
N SER A 175 -7.99 18.55 2.22
CA SER A 175 -8.04 19.77 1.42
C SER A 175 -9.47 20.07 0.98
N THR A 176 -9.88 21.32 1.20
CA THR A 176 -11.23 21.85 0.96
C THR A 176 -11.57 22.02 -0.53
N THR A 177 -10.60 21.88 -1.44
CA THR A 177 -10.75 22.07 -2.90
C THR A 177 -10.69 20.76 -3.70
N THR A 178 -10.82 19.60 -3.05
CA THR A 178 -10.52 18.28 -3.65
C THR A 178 -11.60 17.76 -4.62
N GLY A 179 -11.59 18.25 -5.85
CA GLY A 179 -12.47 17.79 -6.93
C GLY A 179 -12.03 16.55 -7.72
N VAL A 180 -10.84 15.94 -7.48
CA VAL A 180 -10.32 14.87 -8.37
C VAL A 180 -9.60 13.70 -7.65
N SER A 181 -9.43 13.71 -6.33
CA SER A 181 -8.62 12.67 -5.63
C SER A 181 -9.25 12.10 -4.37
N THR A 182 -10.54 12.34 -4.17
CA THR A 182 -11.33 11.83 -3.06
C THR A 182 -12.10 10.59 -3.51
N VAL A 183 -11.95 9.51 -2.74
CA VAL A 183 -13.06 8.57 -2.54
C VAL A 183 -13.95 9.29 -1.55
N ALA A 184 -14.93 10.03 -2.07
CA ALA A 184 -15.91 10.68 -1.23
C ALA A 184 -16.74 9.57 -0.58
N VAL A 185 -16.51 9.36 0.71
CA VAL A 185 -17.56 8.83 1.57
C VAL A 185 -18.32 10.05 2.01
N LYS A 186 -19.53 10.24 1.49
CA LYS A 186 -20.42 11.37 1.82
C LYS A 186 -20.36 11.67 3.34
N GLY A 187 -19.81 12.84 3.70
CA GLY A 187 -19.67 13.31 5.08
C GLY A 187 -18.29 13.17 5.74
N ARG A 188 -17.30 12.51 5.11
CA ARG A 188 -15.90 12.50 5.58
C ARG A 188 -14.94 12.53 4.39
N GLU A 189 -14.54 13.74 4.01
CA GLU A 189 -13.36 13.99 3.19
C GLU A 189 -12.18 13.15 3.72
N ARG A 190 -11.57 12.32 2.87
CA ARG A 190 -10.44 11.43 3.25
C ARG A 190 -9.11 12.01 2.81
N THR A 191 -8.09 11.89 3.65
CA THR A 191 -6.73 12.30 3.31
C THR A 191 -6.10 11.24 2.40
N ALA A 192 -6.26 11.40 1.09
CA ALA A 192 -5.61 10.53 0.13
C ALA A 192 -4.10 10.81 0.10
N ARG A 193 -3.30 9.79 -0.25
CA ARG A 193 -1.83 9.85 -0.28
C ARG A 193 -1.25 11.00 -1.11
N LEU A 194 -1.95 11.44 -2.16
CA LEU A 194 -1.55 12.57 -2.99
C LEU A 194 -1.73 13.95 -2.31
N ALA A 195 -2.54 14.05 -1.26
CA ALA A 195 -2.83 15.32 -0.58
C ALA A 195 -1.59 15.87 0.14
N ALA A 196 -0.84 15.01 0.84
CA ALA A 196 0.39 15.42 1.50
C ALA A 196 1.45 15.93 0.51
N ILE A 197 1.52 15.33 -0.69
CA ILE A 197 2.48 15.73 -1.74
C ILE A 197 2.22 17.17 -2.19
N LYS A 198 0.96 17.54 -2.42
CA LYS A 198 0.61 18.92 -2.80
C LYS A 198 0.91 19.92 -1.69
N TYR A 199 0.63 19.54 -0.44
CA TYR A 199 0.94 20.36 0.73
C TYR A 199 2.44 20.60 0.90
N PHE A 200 3.26 19.54 0.85
CA PHE A 200 4.72 19.65 0.99
C PHE A 200 5.41 20.32 -0.20
N SER A 201 4.81 20.25 -1.40
CA SER A 201 5.30 20.98 -2.58
C SER A 201 4.86 22.43 -2.65
N GLY A 202 3.96 22.89 -1.75
CA GLY A 202 3.39 24.23 -1.78
C GLY A 202 2.38 24.45 -2.92
N SER A 203 1.86 23.38 -3.53
CA SER A 203 0.94 23.45 -4.68
C SER A 203 -0.53 23.64 -4.29
N ASP A 204 -0.85 23.59 -2.98
CA ASP A 204 -2.20 23.80 -2.42
C ASP A 204 -2.39 25.27 -1.94
N THR A 205 -1.94 26.26 -2.73
CA THR A 205 -2.32 27.68 -2.55
C THR A 205 -3.48 28.07 -3.45
#